data_AF-A0AAU3FFV3-F1
#
_entry.id   AF-A0AAU3FFV3-F1
#
_cell.length_a   1.000
_cell.length_b   1.000
_cell.length_c   1.000
_cell.angle_alpha   90.00
_cell.angle_beta   90.00
_cell.angle_gamma   90.00
#
_symmetry.space_group_name_H-M   'P 1'
#
loop_
_entity.id
_entity.type
_entity.pdbx_description
1 polymer ?
#
loop_
_entity_poly.entity_id
_entity_poly.type
_entity_poly.pdbx_seq_one_letter_code
_entity_poly.pdbx_strand_id
1 'polypeptide(L)' 'MHTVEPLQNADGQPSPSVLQQEDQTKGEALRFEIMRLNDVDGTAVDTTVVDAASVNRIVQQAASIGQRIYIRPAETTAS' A
#
# COMPACT_ATOMS: atom_id res chain seq x y z
N MET A 1 12.24 4.64 33.31
CA MET A 1 12.81 4.71 31.94
C MET A 1 13.72 3.51 31.78
N HIS A 2 13.17 2.36 31.37
CA HIS A 2 13.97 1.14 31.18
C HIS A 2 14.48 1.12 29.75
N THR A 3 15.80 1.14 29.58
CA THR A 3 16.46 1.00 28.28
C THR A 3 16.46 -0.48 27.92
N VAL A 4 16.01 -0.81 26.71
CA VAL A 4 16.11 -2.18 26.17
C VAL A 4 17.51 -2.36 25.60
N GLU A 5 18.32 -3.22 26.21
CA GLU A 5 19.64 -3.59 25.69
C GLU A 5 19.49 -4.60 24.53
N PRO A 6 20.13 -4.40 23.37
CA PRO A 6 20.15 -5.41 22.32
C PRO A 6 21.08 -6.57 22.72
N LEU A 7 20.55 -7.80 22.72
CA LEU A 7 21.33 -9.02 22.92
C LEU A 7 22.36 -9.16 21.79
N GLN A 8 23.63 -9.00 22.13
CA GLN A 8 24.77 -9.01 21.21
C GLN A 8 25.37 -10.42 21.14
N ASN A 9 25.61 -10.92 19.93
CA ASN A 9 26.22 -12.25 19.75
C ASN A 9 27.70 -12.24 20.17
N ALA A 10 28.27 -13.42 20.43
CA ALA A 10 29.63 -13.59 20.96
C ALA A 10 30.79 -13.03 20.10
N ASP A 11 30.50 -12.55 18.89
CA ASP A 11 31.49 -11.96 17.96
C ASP A 11 31.30 -10.43 17.77
N GLY A 12 30.41 -9.79 18.53
CA GLY A 12 30.17 -8.34 18.43
C GLY A 12 29.47 -7.89 17.14
N GLN A 13 29.19 -8.81 16.21
CA GLN A 13 28.38 -8.54 15.03
C GLN A 13 26.87 -8.65 15.33
N PRO A 14 26.05 -7.71 14.83
CA PRO A 14 24.60 -7.86 14.83
C PRO A 14 24.23 -9.13 14.06
N SER A 15 23.25 -9.88 14.57
CA SER A 15 22.77 -11.12 13.93
C SER A 15 22.37 -10.82 12.48
N PRO A 16 22.74 -11.67 11.50
CA PRO A 16 22.36 -11.49 10.10
C PRO A 16 20.83 -11.52 9.89
N SER A 17 20.06 -11.93 10.90
CA SER A 17 18.60 -11.84 10.92
C SER A 17 18.06 -10.41 10.89
N VAL A 18 18.84 -9.39 11.27
CA VAL A 18 18.40 -7.99 11.24
C VAL A 18 18.45 -7.40 9.82
N LEU A 19 19.44 -7.80 9.00
CA LEU A 19 19.56 -7.32 7.61
C LEU A 19 18.59 -8.02 6.63
N GLN A 20 18.12 -9.23 6.95
CA GLN A 20 17.22 -9.95 6.03
C GLN A 20 15.77 -9.43 6.09
N GLN A 21 15.41 -8.64 7.11
CA GLN A 21 14.06 -8.10 7.26
C GLN A 21 13.87 -6.75 6.53
N GLU A 22 14.96 -6.16 6.02
CA GLU A 22 14.97 -4.90 5.29
C GLU A 22 14.73 -5.09 3.77
N ASP A 23 14.88 -6.33 3.28
CA ASP A 23 14.55 -6.74 1.91
C ASP A 23 13.13 -7.35 1.80
N GLN A 24 12.21 -6.97 2.69
CA GLN A 24 10.78 -7.30 2.52
C GLN A 24 10.04 -6.33 1.61
N THR A 25 10.73 -5.38 0.97
CA THR A 25 10.22 -4.64 -0.18
C THR A 25 10.71 -5.23 -1.49
N LYS A 26 10.63 -6.56 -1.65
CA LYS A 26 10.35 -7.11 -2.99
C LYS A 26 9.01 -6.49 -3.38
N GLY A 27 9.06 -5.38 -4.12
CA GLY A 27 7.88 -4.58 -4.45
C GLY A 27 6.76 -5.44 -5.01
N GLU A 28 5.88 -5.91 -4.14
CA GLU A 28 4.48 -6.10 -4.47
C GLU A 28 4.08 -4.77 -5.05
N ALA A 29 4.00 -4.72 -6.39
CA ALA A 29 3.75 -3.50 -7.13
C ALA A 29 2.53 -2.85 -6.47
N LEU A 30 2.73 -1.78 -5.70
CA LEU A 30 1.70 -1.19 -4.84
C LEU A 30 0.45 -1.00 -5.68
N ARG A 31 -0.54 -1.87 -5.46
CA ARG A 31 -1.79 -1.88 -6.20
C ARG A 31 -2.80 -1.09 -5.40
N PHE A 32 -3.60 -0.34 -6.10
CA PHE A 32 -4.67 0.45 -5.53
C PHE A 32 -5.98 0.01 -6.14
N GLU A 33 -6.95 -0.23 -5.28
CA GLU A 33 -8.31 -0.43 -5.71
C GLU A 33 -9.02 0.93 -5.75
N ILE A 34 -9.55 1.26 -6.92
CA ILE A 34 -10.34 2.47 -7.17
C ILE A 34 -11.77 2.03 -7.38
N MET A 35 -12.64 2.47 -6.47
CA MET A 35 -14.08 2.28 -6.55
C MET A 35 -14.71 3.56 -7.08
N ARG A 36 -15.45 3.48 -8.17
CA ARG A 36 -16.32 4.57 -8.62
C ARG A 36 -17.60 4.52 -7.81
N LEU A 37 -18.01 5.68 -7.33
CA LEU A 37 -19.19 5.81 -6.49
C LEU A 37 -20.32 6.50 -7.26
N ASN A 38 -21.55 6.09 -6.97
CA ASN A 38 -22.73 6.82 -7.37
C ASN A 38 -22.77 8.18 -6.64
N ASP A 39 -23.07 9.24 -7.38
CA ASP A 39 -23.13 10.60 -6.81
C ASP A 39 -24.31 10.77 -5.83
N VAL A 40 -25.41 10.05 -6.05
CA VAL A 40 -26.65 10.17 -5.26
C VAL A 40 -26.52 9.49 -3.89
N ASP A 41 -26.07 8.22 -3.89
CA ASP A 41 -26.12 7.36 -2.69
C ASP A 41 -24.73 6.92 -2.19
N GLY A 42 -23.67 7.22 -2.94
CA GLY A 42 -22.29 6.84 -2.57
C GLY A 42 -21.98 5.35 -2.72
N THR A 43 -22.90 4.56 -3.30
CA THR A 43 -22.71 3.13 -3.56
C THR A 43 -21.64 2.88 -4.61
N ALA A 44 -20.86 1.80 -4.45
CA ALA A 44 -19.87 1.39 -5.43
C ALA A 44 -20.57 0.88 -6.70
N VAL A 45 -20.35 1.57 -7.81
CA VAL A 45 -20.88 1.18 -9.12
C VAL A 45 -19.90 0.31 -9.90
N ASP A 46 -18.61 0.49 -9.65
CA ASP A 46 -17.53 -0.17 -10.38
C ASP A 46 -16.25 -0.15 -9.55
N THR A 47 -15.44 -1.19 -9.67
CA THR A 47 -14.20 -1.35 -8.91
C THR A 47 -13.10 -1.81 -9.85
N THR A 48 -11.98 -1.11 -9.85
CA THR A 48 -10.81 -1.44 -10.68
C THR A 48 -9.55 -1.42 -9.84
N VAL A 49 -8.69 -2.44 -10.00
CA VAL A 49 -7.37 -2.49 -9.36
C VAL A 49 -6.32 -2.01 -10.36
N VAL A 50 -5.52 -1.02 -9.96
CA VAL A 50 -4.50 -0.37 -10.80
C VAL A 50 -3.16 -0.30 -10.09
N ASP A 51 -2.09 -0.14 -10.85
CA ASP A 51 -0.78 0.22 -10.30
C ASP A 51 -0.72 1.69 -9.85
N ALA A 52 0.27 1.98 -9.00
CA ALA A 52 0.56 3.32 -8.50
C ALA A 52 0.76 4.39 -9.59
N ALA A 53 1.37 4.04 -10.73
CA ALA A 53 1.63 5.01 -11.80
C ALA A 53 0.33 5.48 -12.47
N SER A 54 -0.67 4.59 -12.54
CA SER A 54 -1.98 4.86 -13.15
C SER A 54 -2.93 5.65 -12.25
N VAL A 55 -2.75 5.62 -10.92
CA VAL A 55 -3.65 6.30 -9.96
C VAL A 55 -3.83 7.78 -10.28
N ASN A 56 -2.73 8.50 -10.53
CA ASN A 56 -2.77 9.94 -10.79
C ASN A 56 -3.61 10.28 -12.04
N ARG A 57 -3.52 9.48 -13.09
CA ARG A 57 -4.31 9.67 -14.31
C ARG A 57 -5.80 9.49 -14.04
N ILE A 58 -6.16 8.45 -13.30
CA ILE A 58 -7.56 8.14 -13.00
C ILE A 58 -8.19 9.22 -12.12
N VAL A 59 -7.47 9.73 -11.13
CA VAL A 59 -7.93 10.85 -10.28
C VAL A 59 -8.20 12.10 -11.12
N GLN A 60 -7.28 12.45 -12.04
CA GLN A 60 -7.47 13.61 -12.91
C GLN A 60 -8.66 13.44 -13.85
N GLN A 61 -8.83 12.25 -14.44
CA GLN A 61 -9.98 11.95 -15.30
C GLN A 61 -11.29 12.05 -14.53
N ALA A 62 -11.34 11.47 -13.32
CA ALA A 62 -12.53 11.54 -12.46
C ALA A 62 -12.87 12.98 -12.08
N ALA A 63 -11.87 13.78 -11.68
CA ALA A 63 -12.04 15.19 -11.37
C ALA A 63 -12.55 16.00 -12.58
N SER A 64 -12.09 15.67 -13.79
CA SER A 64 -12.48 16.39 -15.03
C SER A 64 -13.97 16.24 -15.37
N ILE A 65 -14.61 15.16 -14.93
CA ILE A 65 -16.04 14.89 -15.18
C ILE A 65 -16.89 14.97 -13.90
N GLY A 66 -16.29 15.35 -12.77
CA GLY A 66 -16.97 15.36 -11.46
C GLY A 66 -17.33 13.97 -10.92
N GLN A 67 -16.66 12.92 -11.37
CA GLN A 67 -16.91 11.54 -10.92
C GLN A 67 -16.38 11.37 -9.49
N ARG A 68 -17.27 10.94 -8.58
CA ARG A 68 -16.88 10.53 -7.23
C ARG A 68 -16.17 9.18 -7.26
N ILE A 69 -14.98 9.12 -6.67
CA ILE A 69 -14.17 7.91 -6.56
C ILE A 69 -13.66 7.74 -5.12
N TYR A 70 -13.47 6.49 -4.71
CA TYR A 70 -12.81 6.08 -3.48
C TYR A 70 -11.58 5.25 -3.83
N ILE A 71 -10.45 5.51 -3.17
CA ILE A 71 -9.17 4.87 -3.48
C ILE A 71 -8.65 4.25 -2.19
N ARG A 72 -8.32 2.96 -2.25
CA ARG A 72 -7.70 2.22 -1.14
C ARG A 72 -6.53 1.39 -1.66
N PRO A 73 -5.56 1.02 -0.80
CA PRO A 73 -4.62 -0.05 -1.14
C PRO A 73 -5.42 -1.30 -1.49
N ALA A 74 -5.11 -1.94 -2.61
CA ALA A 74 -5.62 -3.28 -2.86
C ALA A 74 -4.87 -4.20 -1.90
N GLU A 75 -5.59 -4.94 -1.05
CA GLU A 75 -4.96 -5.93 -0.19
C GLU A 75 -4.24 -6.93 -1.09
N THR A 76 -2.92 -6.90 -1.08
CA THR A 76 -2.17 -8.07 -1.50
C THR A 76 -2.49 -9.12 -0.46
N THR A 77 -3.18 -10.18 -0.89
CA THR A 77 -3.39 -11.37 -0.06
C THR A 77 -2.01 -11.93 0.30
N ALA A 78 -1.42 -11.42 1.37
CA ALA A 78 -0.31 -12.04 2.06
C ALA A 78 -0.85 -13.39 2.54
N SER A 79 -0.58 -14.42 1.73
CA SER A 79 -0.90 -15.83 2.06
C SER A 79 0.21 -16.40 2.93
#